data_AF-A0A6I7N0P3-F1
#
_entry.id   AF-A0A6I7N0P3-F1
#
_cell.length_a   1.000
_cell.length_b   1.000
_cell.length_c   1.000
_cell.angle_alpha   90.00
_cell.angle_beta   90.00
_cell.angle_gamma   90.00
#
_symmetry.space_group_name_H-M   'P 1'
#
loop_
_entity.id
_entity.type
_entity.pdbx_description
1 polymer ?
#
loop_
_entity_poly.entity_id
_entity_poly.type
_entity_poly.pdbx_seq_one_letter_code
_entity_poly.pdbx_strand_id
1 'polypeptide(L)'
;FGLFISRNGGQVGETEILGDFFDRVNWQSQGGMLFYAIPLTDKFVIEAGLGVAVNTMTHFDGENKFRLNYHSFFQRTRFKYQLHQLENRNALHLILSGDLNMVRGPRIRINEDDRKYVQQGLYSNFSLGLAFSFF
;
A
#
# COMPACT_ATOMS: atom_id res chain seq x y z
N PHE A 1 14.83 -12.42 -8.63
CA PHE A 1 13.59 -12.61 -7.84
C PHE A 1 13.89 -12.26 -6.40
N GLY A 2 12.97 -11.60 -5.69
CA GLY A 2 13.18 -11.18 -4.31
C GLY A 2 11.90 -11.28 -3.46
N LEU A 3 12.09 -11.38 -2.15
CA LEU A 3 11.04 -11.30 -1.13
C LEU A 3 11.17 -9.97 -0.39
N PHE A 4 10.06 -9.25 -0.27
CA PHE A 4 9.98 -8.02 0.49
C PHE A 4 8.92 -8.17 1.58
N ILE A 5 9.29 -7.93 2.84
CA ILE A 5 8.35 -7.86 3.97
C ILE A 5 8.31 -6.42 4.44
N SER A 6 7.11 -5.88 4.65
CA SER A 6 6.96 -4.52 5.14
C SER A 6 5.85 -4.38 6.16
N ARG A 7 6.05 -3.41 7.05
CA ARG A 7 5.03 -2.88 7.93
C ARG A 7 4.99 -1.38 7.71
N ASN A 8 3.93 -0.90 7.06
CA ASN A 8 3.73 0.51 6.76
C ASN A 8 2.47 1.01 7.45
N GLY A 9 2.40 2.30 7.73
CA GLY A 9 1.19 2.92 8.25
C GLY A 9 1.17 4.40 7.95
N GLY A 10 0.00 5.00 8.07
CA GLY A 10 -0.22 6.42 7.81
C GLY A 10 -1.62 6.85 8.17
N GLN A 11 -1.89 8.14 7.99
CA GLN A 11 -3.23 8.69 8.07
C GLN A 11 -3.76 8.86 6.65
N VAL A 12 -4.97 8.36 6.43
CA VAL A 12 -5.70 8.57 5.18
C VAL A 12 -6.87 9.49 5.52
N GLY A 13 -6.91 10.66 4.90
CA GLY A 13 -8.12 11.48 4.88
C GLY A 13 -9.11 10.92 3.85
N GLU A 14 -10.40 11.10 4.09
CA GLU A 14 -11.53 10.73 3.20
C GLU A 14 -11.33 9.42 2.40
N THR A 15 -11.92 8.33 2.88
CA THR A 15 -11.80 7.04 2.19
C THR A 15 -13.08 6.69 1.42
N GLU A 16 -13.01 6.67 0.09
CA GLU A 16 -14.09 6.13 -0.77
C GLU A 16 -14.42 4.67 -0.42
N ILE A 17 -13.43 3.90 0.04
CA ILE A 17 -13.58 2.51 0.51
C ILE A 17 -14.61 2.40 1.65
N LEU A 18 -14.74 3.46 2.45
CA LEU A 18 -15.69 3.53 3.56
C LEU A 18 -16.86 4.49 3.27
N GLY A 19 -17.11 4.82 2.00
CA GLY A 19 -18.22 5.66 1.58
C GLY A 19 -18.18 7.09 2.13
N ASP A 20 -16.99 7.64 2.32
CA ASP A 20 -16.75 9.03 2.77
C ASP A 20 -17.29 9.38 4.17
N PHE A 21 -17.63 8.36 4.97
CA PHE A 21 -18.16 8.55 6.32
C PHE A 21 -17.12 9.05 7.35
N PHE A 22 -15.84 9.03 7.01
CA PHE A 22 -14.76 9.28 7.96
C PHE A 22 -13.73 10.27 7.42
N ASP A 23 -13.56 11.38 8.14
CA ASP A 23 -12.63 12.45 7.79
C ASP A 23 -11.18 11.98 7.87
N ARG A 24 -10.83 11.10 8.83
CA ARG A 24 -9.46 10.62 9.07
C ARG A 24 -9.44 9.22 9.64
N VAL A 25 -8.74 8.31 8.98
CA VAL A 25 -8.51 6.95 9.49
C VAL A 25 -7.02 6.66 9.58
N ASN A 26 -6.59 6.05 10.69
CA ASN A 26 -5.25 5.49 10.80
C ASN A 26 -5.24 4.14 10.09
N TRP A 27 -4.39 4.01 9.08
CA TRP A 27 -4.19 2.78 8.32
C TRP A 27 -2.84 2.16 8.67
N GLN A 28 -2.83 0.85 8.86
CA GLN A 28 -1.62 0.04 9.04
C GLN A 28 -1.71 -1.18 8.12
N SER A 29 -0.60 -1.52 7.48
CA SER A 29 -0.48 -2.69 6.60
C SER A 29 0.76 -3.48 6.94
N GLN A 30 0.61 -4.79 7.04
CA GLN A 30 1.70 -5.74 7.17
C GLN A 30 1.57 -6.82 6.11
N GLY A 31 2.61 -7.02 5.31
CA GLY A 31 2.52 -7.96 4.20
C GLY A 31 3.85 -8.34 3.61
N GLY A 32 3.78 -9.33 2.72
CA GLY A 32 4.87 -9.83 1.92
C GLY A 32 4.59 -9.64 0.43
N MET A 33 5.63 -9.39 -0.34
CA MET A 33 5.56 -9.29 -1.79
C MET A 33 6.72 -10.04 -2.42
N LEU A 34 6.40 -10.82 -3.46
CA LEU A 34 7.36 -11.44 -4.35
C LEU A 34 7.48 -10.56 -5.60
N PHE A 35 8.71 -10.27 -6.01
CA PHE A 35 8.94 -9.40 -7.16
C PHE A 35 10.08 -9.88 -8.05
N TYR A 36 10.00 -9.43 -9.30
CA TYR A 36 11.03 -9.59 -10.30
C TYR A 36 11.50 -8.22 -10.79
N ALA A 37 12.80 -7.99 -10.71
CA ALA A 37 13.45 -6.77 -11.18
C ALA A 37 13.96 -6.99 -12.61
N ILE A 38 13.52 -6.14 -13.53
CA ILE A 38 13.87 -6.13 -14.94
C ILE A 38 14.72 -4.89 -15.18
N PRO A 39 16.06 -5.00 -15.24
CA PRO A 39 16.90 -3.88 -15.64
C PRO A 39 16.65 -3.60 -17.12
N LEU A 40 16.19 -2.39 -17.44
CA LEU A 40 16.08 -1.95 -18.84
C LEU A 40 17.33 -1.22 -19.29
N THR A 41 17.98 -0.50 -18.36
CA THR A 41 19.27 0.18 -18.56
C THR A 41 20.07 0.15 -17.25
N ASP A 42 21.31 0.64 -17.27
CA ASP A 42 22.16 0.75 -16.08
C ASP A 42 21.56 1.64 -14.99
N LYS A 43 20.63 2.54 -15.34
CA LYS A 43 19.99 3.47 -14.41
C LYS A 43 18.50 3.20 -14.21
N PHE A 44 17.89 2.31 -14.98
CA PHE A 44 16.43 2.14 -14.99
C PHE A 44 16.03 0.69 -14.80
N VAL A 45 15.21 0.45 -13.78
CA VAL A 45 14.72 -0.87 -13.41
C VAL A 45 13.20 -0.82 -13.25
N ILE A 46 12.53 -1.79 -13.86
CA ILE A 46 11.11 -2.06 -13.61
C ILE A 46 11.00 -3.23 -12.64
N GLU A 47 10.21 -3.08 -11.58
CA GLU A 47 9.88 -4.17 -10.66
C GLU A 47 8.40 -4.48 -10.73
N ALA A 48 8.06 -5.68 -11.19
CA ALA A 48 6.69 -6.18 -11.10
C ALA A 48 6.61 -7.20 -9.96
N GLY A 49 5.57 -7.10 -9.14
CA GLY A 49 5.39 -7.98 -7.99
C GLY A 49 3.94 -8.26 -7.66
N LEU A 50 3.74 -9.38 -6.99
CA LEU A 50 2.48 -9.80 -6.39
C LEU A 50 2.69 -9.97 -4.90
N GLY A 51 1.70 -9.56 -4.11
CA GLY A 51 1.81 -9.62 -2.67
C GLY A 51 0.47 -9.82 -1.98
N VAL A 52 0.58 -10.15 -0.70
CA VAL A 52 -0.54 -10.26 0.22
C VAL A 52 -0.23 -9.44 1.46
N ALA A 53 -1.23 -8.74 1.97
CA ALA A 53 -1.11 -8.00 3.21
C ALA A 53 -2.35 -8.18 4.10
N VAL A 54 -2.11 -8.09 5.40
CA VAL A 54 -3.14 -7.87 6.42
C VAL A 54 -3.11 -6.39 6.74
N ASN A 55 -4.27 -5.76 6.63
CA ASN A 55 -4.44 -4.33 6.83
C ASN A 55 -5.38 -4.10 8.01
N THR A 56 -5.13 -3.04 8.74
CA THR A 56 -5.97 -2.54 9.81
C THR A 56 -6.26 -1.07 9.56
N MET A 57 -7.52 -0.70 9.46
CA MET A 57 -7.99 0.69 9.53
C MET A 57 -8.63 0.92 10.89
N THR A 58 -8.29 2.02 11.52
CA THR A 58 -8.80 2.42 12.83
C THR A 58 -9.23 3.87 12.81
N HIS A 59 -10.43 4.13 13.29
CA HIS A 59 -10.94 5.46 13.57
C HIS A 59 -11.39 5.48 15.03
N PHE A 60 -10.78 6.34 15.83
CA PHE A 60 -11.06 6.46 17.26
C PHE A 60 -11.46 7.89 17.68
N ASP A 61 -11.56 8.81 16.72
CA ASP A 61 -11.96 10.19 16.95
C ASP A 61 -13.47 10.34 16.74
N GLY A 62 -14.16 11.13 17.58
CA GLY A 62 -15.61 11.35 17.47
C GLY A 62 -16.49 10.22 18.07
N GLU A 63 -17.78 10.26 17.74
CA GLU A 63 -18.80 9.34 18.26
C GLU A 63 -18.76 7.95 17.59
N ASN A 64 -18.28 7.87 16.34
CA ASN A 64 -18.28 6.66 15.54
C ASN A 64 -16.90 5.97 15.56
N LYS A 65 -16.66 5.10 16.53
CA LYS A 65 -15.38 4.39 16.65
C LYS A 65 -15.45 3.03 15.95
N PHE A 66 -14.47 2.74 15.09
CA PHE A 66 -14.37 1.42 14.47
C PHE A 66 -12.93 0.95 14.27
N ARG A 67 -12.79 -0.37 14.18
CA ARG A 67 -11.58 -1.05 13.75
C ARG A 67 -11.93 -2.07 12.68
N LEU A 68 -11.40 -1.86 11.50
CA LEU A 68 -11.54 -2.77 10.37
C LEU A 68 -10.23 -3.51 10.14
N ASN A 69 -10.27 -4.84 10.20
CA ASN A 69 -9.16 -5.68 9.75
C ASN A 69 -9.56 -6.34 8.43
N TYR A 70 -8.74 -6.23 7.41
CA TYR A 70 -9.01 -6.81 6.10
C TYR A 70 -7.74 -7.32 5.43
N HIS A 71 -7.90 -8.24 4.51
CA HIS A 71 -6.81 -8.78 3.71
C HIS A 71 -6.79 -8.10 2.35
N SER A 72 -5.60 -7.84 1.82
CA SER A 72 -5.43 -7.44 0.43
C SER A 72 -4.54 -8.43 -0.31
N PHE A 73 -4.96 -8.75 -1.53
CA PHE A 73 -4.05 -9.22 -2.56
C PHE A 73 -3.74 -8.03 -3.44
N PHE A 74 -2.47 -7.82 -3.77
CA PHE A 74 -2.07 -6.66 -4.57
C PHE A 74 -1.05 -7.03 -5.64
N GLN A 75 -1.21 -6.38 -6.78
CA GLN A 75 -0.19 -6.29 -7.81
C GLN A 75 0.48 -4.93 -7.69
N ARG A 76 1.81 -4.91 -7.73
CA ARG A 76 2.61 -3.68 -7.63
C ARG A 76 3.59 -3.62 -8.80
N THR A 77 3.63 -2.48 -9.46
CA THR A 77 4.66 -2.14 -10.45
C THR A 77 5.44 -0.93 -9.95
N ARG A 78 6.77 -1.02 -9.90
CA ARG A 78 7.67 0.09 -9.59
C ARG A 78 8.58 0.38 -10.76
N PHE A 79 8.82 1.66 -10.99
CA PHE A 79 9.82 2.16 -11.90
C PHE A 79 10.87 2.87 -11.04
N LYS A 80 12.10 2.39 -11.08
CA LYS A 80 13.24 2.95 -10.35
C LYS A 80 14.19 3.59 -11.35
N TYR A 81 14.48 4.87 -11.14
CA TYR A 81 15.48 5.60 -11.90
C TYR A 81 16.59 6.08 -10.97
N GLN A 82 17.83 5.64 -11.22
CA GLN A 82 19.01 6.07 -10.49
C GLN A 82 19.34 7.51 -10.87
N LEU A 83 19.07 8.43 -9.94
CA LEU A 83 19.37 9.85 -10.09
C LEU A 83 20.87 10.09 -9.95
N HIS A 84 21.48 9.46 -8.95
CA HIS A 84 22.89 9.66 -8.64
C HIS A 84 23.50 8.40 -8.03
N GLN A 85 24.69 8.03 -8.51
CA GLN A 85 25.51 7.02 -7.87
C GLN A 85 26.48 7.72 -6.93
N LEU A 86 26.44 7.35 -5.65
CA LEU A 86 27.39 7.82 -4.66
C LEU A 86 28.59 6.88 -4.61
N GLU A 87 29.56 7.16 -3.75
CA GLU A 87 30.68 6.25 -3.52
C GLU A 87 30.18 4.81 -3.22
N ASN A 88 30.81 3.83 -3.87
CA ASN A 88 30.46 2.40 -3.87
C ASN A 88 29.18 2.04 -4.66
N ARG A 89 28.39 1.10 -4.13
CA ARG A 89 27.10 0.61 -4.68
C ARG A 89 25.90 1.39 -4.12
N ASN A 90 26.16 2.49 -3.42
CA ASN A 90 25.13 3.37 -2.88
C ASN A 90 24.55 4.22 -3.99
N ALA A 91 23.23 4.37 -3.99
CA ALA A 91 22.56 5.13 -5.02
C ALA A 91 21.28 5.78 -4.50
N LEU A 92 21.02 6.98 -5.01
CA LEU A 92 19.76 7.68 -4.86
C LEU A 92 18.87 7.37 -6.06
N HIS A 93 17.67 6.89 -5.78
CA HIS A 93 16.68 6.51 -6.78
C HIS A 93 15.43 7.36 -6.67
N LEU A 94 14.91 7.78 -7.82
CA LEU A 94 13.51 8.18 -7.96
C LEU A 94 12.68 6.92 -8.16
N ILE A 95 11.61 6.76 -7.38
CA ILE A 95 10.69 5.63 -7.47
C ILE A 95 9.30 6.14 -7.78
N LEU A 96 8.74 5.67 -8.90
CA LEU A 96 7.31 5.74 -9.19
C LEU A 96 6.72 4.35 -8.97
N SER A 97 5.66 4.23 -8.18
CA SER A 97 4.96 2.97 -7.91
C SER A 97 3.48 3.11 -8.18
N GLY A 98 2.88 2.08 -8.76
CA GLY A 98 1.45 1.90 -8.89
C GLY A 98 1.04 0.54 -8.35
N ASP A 99 -0.01 0.52 -7.55
CA ASP A 99 -0.56 -0.70 -6.96
C ASP A 99 -2.03 -0.86 -7.34
N LEU A 100 -2.42 -2.07 -7.74
CA LEU A 100 -3.82 -2.48 -7.82
C LEU A 100 -4.12 -3.44 -6.67
N ASN A 101 -5.08 -3.08 -5.82
CA ASN A 101 -5.38 -3.79 -4.57
C ASN A 101 -6.79 -4.37 -4.64
N MET A 102 -6.88 -5.69 -4.47
CA MET A 102 -8.12 -6.42 -4.25
C MET A 102 -8.27 -6.67 -2.76
N VAL A 103 -9.27 -6.07 -2.12
CA VAL A 103 -9.53 -6.25 -0.69
C VAL A 103 -10.67 -7.21 -0.43
N ARG A 104 -10.50 -7.99 0.64
CA ARG A 104 -11.56 -8.83 1.22
C ARG A 104 -11.51 -8.68 2.73
N GLY A 105 -12.65 -8.30 3.31
CA GLY A 105 -12.79 -8.04 4.73
C GLY A 105 -14.08 -8.64 5.29
N PRO A 106 -14.15 -8.80 6.63
CA PRO A 106 -15.39 -9.08 7.31
C PRO A 106 -16.35 -7.89 7.13
N ARG A 107 -17.66 -8.17 7.10
CA ARG A 107 -18.69 -7.12 7.07
C ARG A 107 -18.52 -6.22 8.29
N ILE A 108 -18.33 -4.93 8.06
CA ILE A 108 -18.43 -3.91 9.11
C ILE A 108 -19.92 -3.57 9.25
N ARG A 109 -20.42 -3.64 10.48
CA ARG A 109 -21.66 -2.98 10.88
C ARG A 109 -21.25 -1.73 11.64
N ILE A 110 -21.48 -0.57 11.03
CA ILE A 110 -21.20 0.74 11.65
C ILE A 110 -22.39 1.09 12.57
N ASN A 111 -23.62 0.76 12.14
CA ASN A 111 -24.86 0.87 12.92
C ASN A 111 -25.78 -0.36 12.70
N GLU A 112 -26.81 -0.54 13.55
CA GLU A 112 -27.81 -1.61 13.39
C GLU A 112 -28.63 -1.48 12.09
N ASP A 113 -28.80 -0.26 11.59
CA ASP A 113 -29.48 0.05 10.33
C ASP A 113 -28.53 0.05 9.12
N ASP A 114 -27.21 0.11 9.33
CA ASP A 114 -26.22 0.20 8.26
C ASP A 114 -25.93 -1.18 7.64
N ARG A 115 -26.57 -1.42 6.49
CA ARG A 115 -26.38 -2.63 5.71
C ARG A 115 -25.10 -2.55 4.87
N LYS A 116 -24.05 -3.16 5.44
CA LYS A 116 -22.85 -3.72 4.76
C LYS A 116 -21.80 -2.71 4.31
N TYR A 117 -20.72 -2.58 5.09
CA TYR A 117 -19.48 -1.98 4.59
C TYR A 117 -18.35 -3.02 4.49
N VAL A 118 -17.71 -3.00 3.31
CA VAL A 118 -16.58 -3.80 2.79
C VAL A 118 -16.68 -5.33 2.93
N GLN A 119 -17.37 -6.00 1.98
CA GLN A 119 -17.10 -7.43 1.72
C GLN A 119 -15.92 -7.60 0.75
N GLN A 120 -15.91 -6.81 -0.32
CA GLN A 120 -14.93 -6.86 -1.40
C GLN A 120 -14.79 -5.47 -2.00
N GLY A 121 -13.60 -5.10 -2.45
CA GLY A 121 -13.33 -3.83 -3.09
C GLY A 121 -12.09 -3.90 -3.96
N LEU A 122 -12.01 -2.99 -4.93
CA LEU A 122 -10.85 -2.80 -5.77
C LEU A 122 -10.46 -1.33 -5.67
N TYR A 123 -9.19 -1.05 -5.38
CA TYR A 123 -8.67 0.32 -5.43
C TYR A 123 -7.25 0.32 -5.97
N SER A 124 -6.81 1.49 -6.44
CA SER A 124 -5.47 1.69 -6.93
C SER A 124 -4.76 2.78 -6.13
N ASN A 125 -3.48 2.57 -5.85
CA ASN A 125 -2.63 3.57 -5.21
C ASN A 125 -1.49 3.94 -6.14
N PHE A 126 -1.15 5.22 -6.16
CA PHE A 126 0.03 5.72 -6.86
C PHE A 126 0.92 6.46 -5.88
N SER A 127 2.23 6.24 -5.97
CA SER A 127 3.20 6.93 -5.11
C SER A 127 4.43 7.33 -5.91
N LEU A 128 4.92 8.53 -5.61
CA LEU A 128 6.23 9.01 -6.04
C LEU A 128 7.09 9.18 -4.80
N GLY A 129 8.34 8.73 -4.83
CA GLY A 129 9.24 8.85 -3.71
C GLY A 129 10.71 8.81 -4.10
N LEU A 130 11.55 9.20 -3.16
CA LEU A 130 12.99 9.03 -3.24
C LEU A 130 13.40 7.85 -2.35
N ALA A 131 14.31 7.02 -2.84
CA ALA A 131 14.85 5.91 -2.08
C ALA A 131 16.36 5.93 -2.13
N PHE A 132 16.97 5.70 -0.97
CA PHE A 132 18.40 5.52 -0.85
C PHE A 132 18.68 4.03 -0.67
N SER A 133 19.53 3.46 -1.55
CA SER A 133 19.99 2.08 -1.40
C SER A 133 21.38 2.04 -0.79
N PHE A 134 21.54 1.29 0.30
CA PHE A 134 22.82 0.99 0.94
C PHE A 134 23.25 -0.42 0.56
N PHE A 135 24.45 -0.56 -0.01
CA PHE A 135 25.02 -1.85 -0.41
C PHE A 135 26.52 -1.92 -0.14
#